data_AF-A0A968URX7-F1
#
_entry.id   AF-A0A968URX7-F1
#
_cell.length_a   1.000
_cell.length_b   1.000
_cell.length_c   1.000
_cell.angle_alpha   90.00
_cell.angle_beta   90.00
_cell.angle_gamma   90.00
#
_symmetry.space_group_name_H-M   'P 1'
#
loop_
_entity.id
_entity.type
_entity.pdbx_description
1 polymer ?
#
loop_
_entity_poly.entity_id
_entity_poly.type
_entity_poly.pdbx_seq_one_letter_code
_entity_poly.pdbx_strand_id
1 'polypeptide(L)'
;MSSSESPVTIKQLQDSIDTWASANTSELVLYMTGRGSSGYFQLNSTENLSVSELDQWLDKLQSQTNIRIILIFDSDYSGGFLPLLLPDSGKTRIIIASASEDQPAAFPEGDQLSFSVFFWDSILNGESVGNHFSKQKRQLRSSLRERNNMRRAWMTTAMVWEMSSLTVFMP
;
A
#
# COMPACT_ATOMS: atom_id res chain seq x y z
N MET A 1 16.46 -15.53 -18.70
CA MET A 1 15.61 -15.41 -19.90
C MET A 1 14.99 -14.03 -19.86
N SER A 2 15.44 -13.14 -20.74
CA SER A 2 14.92 -11.77 -20.86
C SER A 2 13.67 -11.83 -21.72
N SER A 3 12.49 -11.77 -21.08
CA SER A 3 11.23 -11.60 -21.80
C SER A 3 11.15 -10.16 -22.28
N SER A 4 11.21 -10.00 -23.61
CA SER A 4 11.07 -8.77 -24.35
C SER A 4 9.62 -8.24 -24.34
N GLU A 5 9.03 -8.10 -23.17
CA GLU A 5 7.74 -7.42 -23.07
C GLU A 5 7.98 -5.92 -23.11
N SER A 6 7.31 -5.23 -24.04
CA SER A 6 7.27 -3.77 -24.05
C SER A 6 6.72 -3.28 -22.72
N PRO A 7 7.30 -2.23 -22.13
CA PRO A 7 6.81 -1.70 -20.86
C PRO A 7 5.34 -1.27 -20.98
N VAL A 8 4.55 -1.54 -19.95
CA VAL A 8 3.15 -1.09 -19.88
C VAL A 8 3.12 0.43 -19.93
N THR A 9 2.26 0.98 -20.79
CA THR A 9 2.06 2.43 -20.93
C THR A 9 0.72 2.89 -20.34
N ILE A 10 0.63 4.18 -19.99
CA ILE A 10 -0.60 4.87 -19.57
C ILE A 10 -1.72 4.58 -20.58
N LYS A 11 -1.42 4.71 -21.88
CA LYS A 11 -2.40 4.46 -22.95
C LYS A 11 -2.91 3.01 -22.94
N GLN A 12 -2.01 2.03 -22.81
CA GLN A 12 -2.43 0.62 -22.78
C GLN A 12 -3.31 0.30 -21.58
N LEU A 13 -2.98 0.87 -20.41
CA LEU A 13 -3.82 0.71 -19.22
C LEU A 13 -5.19 1.36 -19.41
N GLN A 14 -5.24 2.59 -19.94
CA GLN A 14 -6.48 3.28 -20.23
C GLN A 14 -7.34 2.51 -21.23
N ASP A 15 -6.75 2.07 -22.35
CA ASP A 15 -7.45 1.30 -23.38
C ASP A 15 -8.05 0.01 -22.80
N SER A 16 -7.35 -0.65 -21.86
CA SER A 16 -7.83 -1.85 -21.18
C SER A 16 -9.05 -1.57 -20.29
N ILE A 17 -9.05 -0.45 -19.56
CA ILE A 17 -10.19 0.00 -18.75
C ILE A 17 -11.37 0.37 -19.65
N ASP A 18 -11.13 1.19 -20.68
CA ASP A 18 -12.17 1.70 -21.57
C ASP A 18 -12.79 0.60 -22.46
N THR A 19 -12.04 -0.45 -22.80
CA THR A 19 -12.50 -1.48 -23.75
C THR A 19 -12.94 -2.77 -23.06
N TRP A 20 -12.13 -3.29 -22.13
CA TRP A 20 -12.39 -4.62 -21.55
C TRP A 20 -13.36 -4.52 -20.38
N ALA A 21 -13.13 -3.56 -19.48
CA ALA A 21 -14.00 -3.41 -18.31
C ALA A 21 -15.40 -2.92 -18.69
N SER A 22 -15.52 -2.08 -19.72
CA SER A 22 -16.80 -1.51 -20.15
C SER A 22 -17.73 -2.51 -20.87
N ALA A 23 -17.18 -3.55 -21.50
CA ALA A 23 -17.95 -4.39 -22.42
C ALA A 23 -18.85 -5.44 -21.75
N ASN A 24 -18.40 -6.09 -20.67
CA ASN A 24 -19.17 -7.19 -20.06
C ASN A 24 -18.69 -7.62 -18.66
N THR A 25 -18.34 -6.64 -17.81
CA THR A 25 -17.80 -6.91 -16.48
C THR A 25 -18.84 -6.60 -15.40
N SER A 26 -19.01 -7.49 -14.42
CA SER A 26 -19.88 -7.23 -13.25
C SER A 26 -19.14 -6.48 -12.13
N GLU A 27 -17.83 -6.73 -12.00
CA GLU A 27 -16.93 -6.08 -11.04
C GLU A 27 -15.51 -5.97 -11.61
N LEU A 28 -14.85 -4.84 -11.41
CA LEU A 28 -13.44 -4.65 -11.79
C LEU A 28 -12.55 -4.81 -10.55
N VAL A 29 -11.51 -5.64 -10.67
CA VAL A 29 -10.39 -5.66 -9.73
C VAL A 29 -9.14 -5.16 -10.45
N LEU A 30 -8.58 -4.05 -9.95
CA LEU A 30 -7.32 -3.51 -10.43
C LEU A 30 -6.26 -3.64 -9.33
N TYR A 31 -5.28 -4.49 -9.57
CA TYR A 31 -4.15 -4.74 -8.68
C TYR A 31 -2.88 -4.12 -9.27
N MET A 32 -2.30 -3.15 -8.56
CA MET A 32 -1.14 -2.38 -9.00
C MET A 32 0.00 -2.56 -8.00
N THR A 33 1.11 -3.11 -8.46
CA THR A 33 2.31 -3.34 -7.64
C THR A 33 3.50 -2.64 -8.25
N GLY A 34 4.30 -1.95 -7.44
CA GLY A 34 5.47 -1.22 -7.93
C GLY A 34 5.78 0.04 -7.14
N ARG A 35 6.37 1.03 -7.82
CA ARG A 35 6.80 2.28 -7.18
C ARG A 35 5.67 3.29 -7.21
N GLY A 36 5.38 3.86 -6.04
CA GLY A 36 4.48 5.00 -5.89
C GLY A 36 5.22 6.22 -5.34
N SER A 37 4.54 7.35 -5.33
CA SER A 37 5.00 8.61 -4.75
C SER A 37 3.78 9.46 -4.40
N SER A 38 3.97 10.71 -3.96
CA SER A 38 2.85 11.60 -3.64
C SER A 38 1.98 11.90 -4.88
N GLY A 39 0.86 11.20 -5.02
CA GLY A 39 -0.16 11.43 -6.04
C GLY A 39 0.06 10.76 -7.40
N TYR A 40 1.12 9.97 -7.57
CA TYR A 40 1.36 9.23 -8.82
C TYR A 40 1.93 7.83 -8.60
N PHE A 41 1.66 6.96 -9.57
CA PHE A 41 2.18 5.60 -9.66
C PHE A 41 3.09 5.47 -10.89
N GLN A 42 4.29 4.92 -10.71
CA GLN A 42 5.22 4.75 -11.82
C GLN A 42 4.89 3.47 -12.62
N LEU A 43 4.41 3.63 -13.86
CA LEU A 43 4.08 2.49 -14.73
C LEU A 43 5.32 1.92 -15.44
N ASN A 44 6.22 2.81 -15.84
CA ASN A 44 7.49 2.45 -16.49
C ASN A 44 8.56 3.52 -16.22
N SER A 45 9.72 3.40 -16.87
CA SER A 45 10.86 4.31 -16.69
C SER A 45 10.57 5.76 -17.09
N THR A 46 9.54 6.01 -17.90
CA THR A 46 9.24 7.31 -18.50
C THR A 46 7.85 7.84 -18.18
N GLU A 47 6.93 6.99 -17.73
CA GLU A 47 5.52 7.35 -17.52
C GLU A 47 5.10 7.15 -16.06
N ASN A 48 4.61 8.24 -15.47
CA ASN A 48 4.00 8.29 -14.15
C ASN A 48 2.51 8.56 -14.32
N LEU A 49 1.68 7.60 -13.92
CA LEU A 49 0.24 7.76 -13.92
C LEU A 49 -0.18 8.62 -12.72
N SER A 50 -0.86 9.73 -12.99
CA SER A 50 -1.50 10.51 -11.94
C SER A 50 -2.65 9.70 -11.34
N VAL A 51 -2.73 9.66 -10.02
CA VAL A 51 -3.81 8.93 -9.33
C VAL A 51 -5.16 9.59 -9.60
N SER A 52 -5.20 10.92 -9.71
CA SER A 52 -6.41 11.65 -10.10
C SER A 52 -6.78 11.44 -11.57
N GLU A 53 -5.83 11.12 -12.44
CA GLU A 53 -6.13 10.74 -13.83
C GLU A 53 -6.78 9.34 -13.86
N LEU A 54 -6.24 8.40 -13.08
CA LEU A 54 -6.85 7.08 -12.90
C LEU A 54 -8.28 7.20 -12.34
N ASP A 55 -8.50 8.07 -11.34
CA ASP A 55 -9.80 8.35 -10.75
C ASP A 55 -10.86 8.72 -11.80
N GLN A 56 -10.51 9.66 -12.69
CA GLN A 56 -11.38 10.10 -13.78
C GLN A 56 -11.73 8.96 -14.74
N TRP A 57 -10.79 8.07 -15.05
CA TRP A 57 -11.06 6.91 -15.90
C TRP A 57 -12.05 5.95 -15.23
N LEU A 58 -11.90 5.73 -13.92
CA LEU A 58 -12.77 4.86 -13.14
C LEU A 58 -14.17 5.46 -12.95
N ASP A 59 -14.30 6.78 -12.77
CA ASP A 59 -15.61 7.44 -12.68
C ASP A 59 -16.35 7.36 -14.00
N LYS A 60 -15.65 7.61 -15.11
CA LYS A 60 -16.20 7.41 -16.45
C LYS A 60 -16.73 5.99 -16.60
N LEU A 61 -15.95 4.98 -16.25
CA LEU A 61 -16.38 3.58 -16.30
C LEU A 61 -17.62 3.31 -15.43
N GLN A 62 -17.63 3.79 -14.17
CA GLN A 62 -18.76 3.58 -13.26
C GLN A 62 -20.01 4.35 -13.68
N SER A 63 -19.87 5.49 -14.35
CA SER A 63 -20.99 6.25 -14.91
C SER A 63 -21.71 5.47 -16.02
N GLN A 64 -20.95 4.70 -16.82
CA GLN A 64 -21.47 3.94 -17.96
C GLN A 64 -22.02 2.57 -17.57
N THR A 65 -21.42 1.91 -16.58
CA THR A 65 -21.66 0.49 -16.30
C THR A 65 -22.29 0.22 -14.93
N ASN A 66 -22.17 1.17 -13.99
CA ASN A 66 -22.58 1.03 -12.58
C ASN A 66 -21.96 -0.16 -11.84
N ILE A 67 -20.79 -0.64 -12.27
CA ILE A 67 -20.09 -1.76 -11.65
C ILE A 67 -19.38 -1.36 -10.35
N ARG A 68 -19.12 -2.35 -9.49
CA ARG A 68 -18.22 -2.17 -8.34
C ARG A 68 -16.77 -2.23 -8.82
N ILE A 69 -15.91 -1.40 -8.22
CA ILE A 69 -14.47 -1.40 -8.48
C ILE A 69 -13.70 -1.67 -7.19
N ILE A 70 -12.73 -2.57 -7.25
CA ILE A 70 -11.81 -2.90 -6.18
C ILE A 70 -10.40 -2.51 -6.64
N LEU A 71 -9.76 -1.60 -5.90
CA LEU A 71 -8.42 -1.12 -6.14
C LEU A 71 -7.50 -1.66 -5.05
N ILE A 72 -6.41 -2.30 -5.45
CA ILE A 72 -5.39 -2.81 -4.53
C ILE A 72 -4.05 -2.23 -4.99
N PHE A 73 -3.50 -1.33 -4.18
CA PHE A 73 -2.19 -0.74 -4.39
C PHE A 73 -1.18 -1.38 -3.45
N ASP A 74 -0.21 -2.05 -4.04
CA ASP A 74 0.97 -2.53 -3.36
C ASP A 74 2.20 -1.72 -3.78
N SER A 75 2.29 -0.50 -3.25
CA SER A 75 3.29 0.47 -3.66
C SER A 75 3.65 1.46 -2.57
N ASP A 76 4.82 2.09 -2.74
CA ASP A 76 5.25 3.19 -1.89
C ASP A 76 4.18 4.30 -1.81
N TYR A 77 3.97 4.87 -0.62
CA TYR A 77 3.06 6.00 -0.38
C TYR A 77 1.59 5.76 -0.79
N SER A 78 1.18 4.50 -1.02
CA SER A 78 -0.17 4.17 -1.53
C SER A 78 -1.31 4.67 -0.64
N GLY A 79 -1.05 4.90 0.64
CA GLY A 79 -2.03 5.46 1.57
C GLY A 79 -2.51 6.86 1.15
N GLY A 80 -1.63 7.62 0.50
CA GLY A 80 -1.95 8.95 -0.03
C GLY A 80 -2.86 8.92 -1.26
N PHE A 81 -3.09 7.74 -1.87
CA PHE A 81 -3.96 7.60 -3.03
C PHE A 81 -5.44 7.54 -2.65
N LEU A 82 -5.75 7.09 -1.44
CA LEU A 82 -7.13 6.91 -0.95
C LEU A 82 -8.01 8.16 -1.11
N PRO A 83 -7.60 9.37 -0.67
CA PRO A 83 -8.44 10.56 -0.83
C PRO A 83 -8.58 11.01 -2.29
N LEU A 84 -7.70 10.56 -3.19
CA LEU A 84 -7.69 10.92 -4.61
C LEU A 84 -8.51 9.97 -5.50
N LEU A 85 -9.02 8.87 -4.93
CA LEU A 85 -9.72 7.80 -5.65
C LEU A 85 -11.17 7.64 -5.17
N LEU A 86 -11.69 8.63 -4.45
CA LEU A 86 -13.05 8.60 -3.91
C LEU A 86 -14.06 8.55 -5.07
N PRO A 87 -14.99 7.59 -5.07
CA PRO A 87 -15.98 7.50 -6.13
C PRO A 87 -16.96 8.67 -6.11
N ASP A 88 -17.53 8.95 -7.29
CA ASP A 88 -18.74 9.76 -7.41
C ASP A 88 -19.88 9.27 -6.51
N SER A 89 -20.77 10.21 -6.12
CA SER A 89 -21.93 9.93 -5.28
C SER A 89 -22.79 8.80 -5.85
N GLY A 90 -23.14 7.83 -4.99
CA GLY A 90 -23.93 6.66 -5.38
C GLY A 90 -23.14 5.54 -6.06
N LYS A 91 -21.83 5.69 -6.25
CA LYS A 91 -20.93 4.62 -6.71
C LYS A 91 -20.20 3.95 -5.55
N THR A 92 -19.65 2.76 -5.78
CA THR A 92 -18.95 1.99 -4.75
C THR A 92 -17.55 1.63 -5.23
N ARG A 93 -16.54 2.00 -4.43
CA ARG A 93 -15.15 1.59 -4.59
C ARG A 93 -14.60 1.04 -3.28
N ILE A 94 -13.90 -0.08 -3.37
CA ILE A 94 -13.11 -0.64 -2.27
C ILE A 94 -11.65 -0.35 -2.59
N ILE A 95 -10.96 0.37 -1.73
CA ILE A 95 -9.57 0.80 -1.96
C ILE A 95 -8.71 0.23 -0.84
N ILE A 96 -7.69 -0.51 -1.22
CA ILE A 96 -6.76 -1.17 -0.32
C ILE A 96 -5.35 -0.69 -0.67
N ALA A 97 -4.62 -0.22 0.34
CA ALA A 97 -3.27 0.32 0.21
C ALA A 97 -2.32 -0.43 1.17
N SER A 98 -1.14 -0.82 0.67
CA SER A 98 -0.13 -1.55 1.43
C SER A 98 0.71 -0.68 2.37
N ALA A 99 0.83 0.61 2.07
CA ALA A 99 1.60 1.60 2.82
C ALA A 99 0.74 2.79 3.29
N SER A 100 1.21 3.54 4.29
CA SER A 100 0.62 4.83 4.69
C SER A 100 0.97 5.95 3.70
N GLU A 101 0.40 7.15 3.89
CA GLU A 101 0.66 8.32 3.04
C GLU A 101 2.08 8.90 3.21
N ASP A 102 2.69 8.65 4.36
CA ASP A 102 3.93 9.26 4.83
C ASP A 102 5.11 8.27 4.90
N GLN A 103 4.90 7.02 4.47
CA GLN A 103 5.97 6.01 4.45
C GLN A 103 6.18 5.43 3.04
N PRO A 104 7.44 5.30 2.58
CA PRO A 104 7.73 4.36 1.51
C PRO A 104 7.24 2.99 1.96
N ALA A 105 6.68 2.19 1.05
CA ALA A 105 6.37 0.82 1.37
C ALA A 105 7.69 0.16 1.76
N ALA A 106 7.65 -0.63 2.83
CA ALA A 106 8.86 -1.24 3.34
C ALA A 106 9.35 -2.29 2.32
N PHE A 107 10.18 -1.87 1.37
CA PHE A 107 11.01 -2.74 0.55
C PHE A 107 12.46 -2.58 1.02
N PRO A 108 12.87 -3.18 2.17
CA PRO A 108 14.29 -3.34 2.43
C PRO A 108 14.89 -4.11 1.25
N GLU A 109 16.04 -3.66 0.75
CA GLU A 109 16.76 -4.28 -0.36
C GLU A 109 16.79 -5.81 -0.20
N GLY A 110 15.99 -6.52 -1.00
CA GLY A 110 15.98 -7.99 -1.08
C GLY A 110 14.81 -8.73 -0.44
N ASP A 111 13.85 -8.08 0.24
CA ASP A 111 12.73 -8.80 0.89
C ASP A 111 11.39 -8.68 0.13
N GLN A 112 10.84 -9.83 -0.28
CA GLN A 112 9.55 -10.01 -0.96
C GLN A 112 8.34 -9.85 0.00
N LEU A 113 8.50 -9.07 1.08
CA LEU A 113 7.53 -9.00 2.16
C LEU A 113 6.59 -7.82 1.96
N SER A 114 5.74 -7.92 0.94
CA SER A 114 4.70 -6.93 0.67
C SER A 114 3.39 -7.29 1.37
N PHE A 115 2.56 -6.28 1.62
CA PHE A 115 1.20 -6.46 2.15
C PHE A 115 0.39 -7.49 1.35
N SER A 116 0.67 -7.62 0.05
CA SER A 116 -0.04 -8.54 -0.85
C SER A 116 0.15 -10.01 -0.47
N VAL A 117 1.28 -10.39 0.12
CA VAL A 117 1.49 -11.77 0.60
C VAL A 117 0.44 -12.15 1.65
N PHE A 118 0.16 -11.24 2.58
CA PHE A 118 -0.83 -11.50 3.62
C PHE A 118 -2.27 -11.23 3.16
N PHE A 119 -2.46 -10.29 2.24
CA PHE A 119 -3.79 -10.00 1.66
C PHE A 119 -4.33 -11.19 0.85
N TRP A 120 -3.51 -11.76 -0.04
CA TRP A 120 -3.90 -12.94 -0.81
C TRP A 120 -4.06 -14.18 0.09
N ASP A 121 -3.19 -14.37 1.09
CA ASP A 121 -3.35 -15.46 2.08
C ASP A 121 -4.68 -15.35 2.85
N SER A 122 -5.10 -14.13 3.21
CA SER A 122 -6.38 -13.90 3.90
C SER A 122 -7.60 -14.19 3.03
N ILE A 123 -7.57 -13.79 1.75
CA ILE A 123 -8.65 -14.06 0.80
C ILE A 123 -8.73 -15.57 0.48
N LEU A 124 -7.60 -16.22 0.27
CA LEU A 124 -7.55 -17.67 -0.01
C LEU A 124 -8.03 -18.52 1.18
N ASN A 125 -7.89 -18.01 2.41
CA ASN A 125 -8.35 -18.67 3.63
C ASN A 125 -9.79 -18.31 4.06
N GLY A 126 -10.52 -17.53 3.24
CA GLY A 126 -11.93 -17.19 3.49
C GLY A 126 -12.18 -16.20 4.63
N GLU A 127 -11.16 -15.47 5.09
CA GLU A 127 -11.32 -14.40 6.07
C GLU A 127 -11.86 -13.12 5.40
N SER A 128 -12.65 -12.33 6.14
CA SER A 128 -13.03 -10.99 5.66
C SER A 128 -11.83 -10.05 5.74
N VAL A 129 -11.56 -9.31 4.66
CA VAL A 129 -10.46 -8.35 4.53
C VAL A 129 -10.38 -7.40 5.74
N GLY A 130 -11.53 -6.93 6.25
CA GLY A 130 -11.59 -6.02 7.39
C GLY A 130 -11.14 -6.65 8.72
N ASN A 131 -11.42 -7.93 8.95
CA ASN A 131 -11.02 -8.62 10.18
C ASN A 131 -9.51 -8.86 10.21
N HIS A 132 -8.93 -9.27 9.08
CA HIS A 132 -7.49 -9.51 8.98
C HIS A 132 -6.69 -8.20 9.07
N PHE A 133 -7.11 -7.16 8.36
CA PHE A 133 -6.47 -5.84 8.43
C PHE A 133 -6.47 -5.29 9.86
N SER A 134 -7.59 -5.43 10.57
CA SER A 134 -7.70 -5.03 11.98
C SER A 134 -6.77 -5.83 12.90
N LYS A 135 -6.57 -7.13 12.63
CA LYS A 135 -5.68 -8.02 13.39
C LYS A 135 -4.22 -7.65 13.19
N GLN A 136 -3.79 -7.43 11.94
CA GLN A 136 -2.42 -7.02 11.64
C GLN A 136 -2.08 -5.65 12.22
N LYS A 137 -2.99 -4.66 12.11
CA LYS A 137 -2.80 -3.34 12.70
C LYS A 137 -2.60 -3.40 14.22
N ARG A 138 -3.30 -4.30 14.92
CA ARG A 138 -3.10 -4.52 16.37
C ARG A 138 -1.74 -5.15 16.66
N GLN A 139 -1.34 -6.16 15.90
CA GLN A 139 -0.07 -6.85 16.08
C GLN A 139 1.12 -5.91 15.85
N LEU A 140 1.10 -5.13 14.77
CA LEU A 140 2.13 -4.14 14.46
C LEU A 140 2.22 -3.06 15.56
N ARG A 141 1.08 -2.60 16.08
CA ARG A 141 1.06 -1.65 17.21
C ARG A 141 1.64 -2.26 18.49
N SER A 142 1.40 -3.54 18.76
CA SER A 142 1.94 -4.22 19.94
C SER A 142 3.46 -4.37 19.88
N SER A 143 4.00 -4.77 18.73
CA SER A 143 5.44 -4.94 18.55
C SER A 143 6.19 -3.61 18.61
N LEU A 144 5.62 -2.53 18.07
CA LEU A 144 6.18 -1.18 18.19
C LEU A 144 6.22 -0.70 19.65
N ARG A 145 5.18 -1.00 20.43
CA ARG A 145 5.11 -0.67 21.85
C ARG A 145 6.16 -1.44 22.65
N GLU A 146 6.34 -2.73 22.37
CA GLU A 146 7.37 -3.55 22.99
C GLU A 146 8.78 -3.05 22.67
N ARG A 147 9.09 -2.75 21.39
CA ARG A 147 10.39 -2.17 21.01
C ARG A 147 10.66 -0.83 21.70
N ASN A 148 9.65 0.03 21.83
CA ASN A 148 9.80 1.31 22.53
C ASN A 148 10.00 1.13 24.04
N ASN A 149 9.28 0.18 24.66
CA ASN A 149 9.49 -0.16 26.07
C ASN A 149 10.88 -0.76 26.30
N MET A 150 11.35 -1.64 25.41
CA MET A 150 12.70 -2.19 25.45
C MET A 150 13.73 -1.07 25.31
N ARG A 151 13.63 -0.20 24.30
CA ARG A 151 14.56 0.94 24.13
C ARG A 151 14.61 1.83 25.36
N ARG A 152 13.48 2.10 26.02
CA ARG A 152 13.44 2.86 27.28
C ARG A 152 14.12 2.11 28.42
N ALA A 153 13.84 0.81 28.59
CA ALA A 153 14.49 -0.02 29.60
C ALA A 153 16.01 -0.12 29.40
N TRP A 154 16.47 -0.28 28.16
CA TRP A 154 17.88 -0.28 27.79
C TRP A 154 18.53 1.08 28.04
N MET A 155 17.87 2.19 27.70
CA MET A 155 18.37 3.54 28.01
C MET A 155 18.46 3.80 29.52
N THR A 156 17.46 3.38 30.31
CA THR A 156 17.52 3.48 31.77
C THR A 156 18.63 2.61 32.35
N THR A 157 18.78 1.38 31.85
CA THR A 157 19.84 0.45 32.32
C THR A 157 21.23 0.97 31.94
N ALA A 158 21.41 1.47 30.72
CA ALA A 158 22.65 2.08 30.25
C ALA A 158 23.00 3.36 31.04
N MET A 159 22.04 4.25 31.29
CA MET A 159 22.25 5.42 32.15
C MET A 159 22.61 5.02 33.58
N VAL A 160 21.94 4.03 34.17
CA VAL A 160 22.27 3.52 35.52
C VAL A 160 23.68 2.91 35.53
N TRP A 161 24.05 2.16 34.49
CA TRP A 161 25.38 1.57 34.36
C TRP A 161 26.46 2.65 34.19
N GLU A 162 26.22 3.68 33.37
CA GLU A 162 27.15 4.79 33.11
C GLU A 162 27.26 5.76 34.29
N MET A 163 26.20 5.92 35.09
CA MET A 163 26.27 6.61 36.38
C MET A 163 27.03 5.79 37.43
N SER A 164 26.91 4.45 37.41
CA SER A 164 27.65 3.58 38.34
C SER A 164 29.14 3.46 38.00
N SER A 165 29.53 3.61 36.72
CA SER A 165 30.94 3.62 36.29
C SER A 165 31.65 4.95 36.53
N LEU A 166 30.92 6.02 36.86
CA LEU A 166 31.48 7.33 37.21
C LEU A 166 31.87 7.49 38.70
N THR A 167 31.88 6.42 39.49
CA THR A 167 32.21 6.49 40.93
C THR A 167 33.61 5.97 41.26
N VAL A 168 34.69 6.47 40.62
CA VAL A 168 36.03 6.51 41.23
C VAL A 168 36.83 7.63 40.55
N PHE A 169 37.13 8.70 41.30
CA PHE A 169 38.44 9.38 41.39
C PHE A 169 38.23 10.76 42.05
N MET A 170 38.30 10.80 43.37
CA MET A 170 38.85 11.95 44.07
C MET A 170 39.85 11.43 45.11
N PRO A 171 41.09 11.95 45.14
CA PRO A 171 42.08 11.60 46.15
C PRO A 171 41.67 12.06 47.55
#